data_AF-A0A2P5DMG1-F1
#
_entry.id   AF-A0A2P5DMG1-F1
#
_cell.length_a   1.000
_cell.length_b   1.000
_cell.length_c   1.000
_cell.angle_alpha   90.00
_cell.angle_beta   90.00
_cell.angle_gamma   90.00
#
_symmetry.space_group_name_H-M   'P 1'
#
loop_
_entity.id
_entity.type
_entity.pdbx_description
1 polymer ?
#
loop_
_entity_poly.entity_id
_entity_poly.type
_entity_poly.pdbx_seq_one_letter_code
_entity_poly.pdbx_strand_id
1 'polypeptide(L)' 'MSILAFSGGARAVRIPEHTCHKLVNLTKCDLQSCTQECSKEAHGNGVCKDTTLCICTYYCKDPPV' A
#
# COMPACT_ATOMS: atom_id res chain seq x y z
N MET A 1 0.51 6.89 -20.63
CA MET A 1 0.41 6.02 -19.45
C MET A 1 0.02 6.86 -18.25
N SER A 2 -0.98 6.45 -17.48
CA SER A 2 -1.63 7.24 -16.44
C SER A 2 -0.71 7.54 -15.25
N ILE A 3 -0.46 8.82 -15.04
CA ILE A 3 0.28 9.40 -13.91
C ILE A 3 -0.66 9.47 -12.70
N LEU A 4 -0.44 8.61 -11.69
CA LEU A 4 -1.11 8.72 -10.39
C LEU A 4 -0.38 9.79 -9.56
N ALA A 5 -1.14 10.81 -9.15
CA ALA A 5 -0.70 12.00 -8.44
C ALA A 5 -0.08 11.68 -7.07
N PHE A 6 1.11 12.24 -6.81
CA PHE A 6 1.75 12.26 -5.49
C PHE A 6 1.60 13.67 -4.89
N SER A 7 0.54 13.91 -4.13
CA SER A 7 0.37 15.16 -3.36
C SER A 7 1.30 15.15 -2.14
N GLY A 8 2.14 16.19 -2.04
CA GLY A 8 3.21 16.32 -1.05
C GLY A 8 2.76 16.34 0.41
N GLY A 9 3.63 15.82 1.26
CA GLY A 9 3.54 15.81 2.72
C GLY A 9 4.59 14.84 3.24
N ALA A 10 5.78 15.34 3.60
CA ALA A 10 6.94 14.64 4.16
C ALA A 10 6.88 13.10 3.99
N ARG A 11 6.94 12.62 2.75
CA ARG A 11 6.79 11.20 2.45
C ARG A 11 8.13 10.56 2.76
N ALA A 12 8.17 9.63 3.72
CA ALA A 12 9.23 8.62 3.72
C ALA A 12 9.30 8.10 2.29
N VAL A 13 10.37 8.43 1.56
CA VAL A 13 10.51 8.11 0.15
C VAL A 13 10.65 6.60 0.10
N ARG A 14 9.52 5.91 -0.02
CA ARG A 14 9.51 4.48 -0.27
C ARG A 14 10.16 4.30 -1.63
N ILE A 15 11.35 3.70 -1.62
CA ILE A 15 12.13 3.49 -2.83
C ILE A 15 11.28 2.61 -3.76
N PRO A 16 10.89 3.09 -4.96
CA PRO A 16 9.94 2.39 -5.82
C PRO A 16 10.38 0.96 -6.16
N GLU A 17 11.67 0.72 -6.37
CA GLU A 17 12.22 -0.60 -6.68
C GLU A 17 12.24 -1.60 -5.50
N HIS A 18 12.03 -1.11 -4.26
CA HIS A 18 11.87 -1.95 -3.06
C HIS A 18 10.41 -2.06 -2.61
N THR A 19 9.51 -1.31 -3.24
CA THR A 19 8.11 -1.20 -2.83
C THR A 19 7.24 -2.03 -3.76
N CYS A 20 6.49 -2.98 -3.19
CA CYS A 20 5.51 -3.75 -3.92
C CYS A 20 4.09 -3.34 -3.54
N HIS A 21 3.18 -3.53 -4.50
CA HIS A 21 1.76 -3.27 -4.33
C HIS A 21 0.99 -4.57 -4.53
N LYS A 22 -0.02 -4.81 -3.70
CA LYS A 22 -0.91 -5.96 -3.79
C LYS A 22 -2.35 -5.48 -3.70
N LEU A 23 -3.17 -5.90 -4.65
CA LEU A 23 -4.59 -5.62 -4.67
C LEU A 23 -5.32 -6.73 -3.90
N VAL A 24 -6.12 -6.34 -2.91
CA VAL A 24 -6.95 -7.24 -2.12
C VAL A 24 -8.40 -6.85 -2.36
N ASN A 25 -9.16 -7.79 -2.93
CA ASN A 25 -10.60 -7.63 -3.07
C ASN A 25 -11.27 -8.08 -1.78
N LEU A 26 -11.95 -7.15 -1.12
CA LEU A 26 -12.73 -7.34 0.09
C LEU A 26 -14.22 -7.16 -0.23
N THR A 27 -15.09 -7.85 0.51
CA THR A 27 -16.55 -7.65 0.38
C THR A 27 -16.98 -6.23 0.72
N LYS A 28 -16.27 -5.61 1.66
CA LYS A 28 -16.35 -4.20 2.01
C LYS A 28 -14.94 -3.74 2.38
N CYS A 29 -14.45 -2.69 1.73
CA CYS A 29 -13.15 -2.13 2.06
C CYS A 29 -13.29 -1.32 3.34
N ASP A 30 -12.92 -1.99 4.43
CA ASP A 30 -12.75 -1.39 5.73
C ASP A 30 -11.26 -1.13 5.95
N LEU A 31 -10.90 0.11 6.30
CA LEU A 31 -9.49 0.51 6.42
C LEU A 31 -8.76 -0.32 7.49
N GLN A 32 -9.45 -0.68 8.58
CA GLN A 32 -8.86 -1.49 9.64
C GLN A 32 -8.55 -2.90 9.13
N SER A 33 -9.50 -3.53 8.44
CA SER A 33 -9.34 -4.86 7.85
C SER A 33 -8.30 -4.88 6.73
N CYS A 34 -8.33 -3.87 5.86
CA CYS A 34 -7.35 -3.66 4.80
C CYS A 34 -5.94 -3.49 5.39
N THR A 35 -5.76 -2.60 6.37
CA THR A 35 -4.46 -2.40 7.03
C THR A 35 -4.01 -3.66 7.75
N GLN A 36 -4.89 -4.35 8.46
CA GLN A 36 -4.55 -5.60 9.16
C GLN A 36 -4.08 -6.69 8.19
N GLU A 37 -4.71 -6.84 7.04
CA GLU A 37 -4.26 -7.77 6.00
C GLU A 37 -2.90 -7.34 5.42
N CYS A 38 -2.70 -6.05 5.17
CA CYS A 38 -1.44 -5.54 4.65
C CYS A 38 -0.30 -5.60 5.68
N SER A 39 -0.59 -5.49 6.98
CA SER A 39 0.39 -5.57 8.08
C SER A 39 1.03 -6.96 8.22
N LYS A 40 0.51 -7.97 7.53
CA LYS A 40 1.17 -9.29 7.41
C LYS A 40 2.46 -9.20 6.58
N GLU A 41 2.57 -8.18 5.74
CA GLU A 41 3.77 -7.91 4.94
C GLU A 41 4.69 -6.92 5.65
N ALA A 42 5.98 -6.95 5.34
CA ALA A 42 6.98 -6.08 5.97
C ALA A 42 6.69 -4.59 5.68
N HIS A 43 6.46 -3.81 6.74
CA HIS A 43 6.01 -2.40 6.68
C HIS A 43 4.80 -2.17 5.76
N GLY A 44 3.96 -3.20 5.61
CA GLY A 44 2.78 -3.13 4.79
C GLY A 44 1.76 -2.15 5.35
N ASN A 45 1.22 -1.33 4.47
CA ASN A 45 0.13 -0.41 4.78
C ASN A 45 -0.96 -0.52 3.72
N GLY A 46 -2.21 -0.51 4.15
CA GLY A 46 -3.37 -0.65 3.27
C GLY A 46 -4.08 0.68 3.05
N VAL A 47 -4.55 0.91 1.83
CA VAL A 47 -5.47 2.02 1.53
C VAL A 47 -6.68 1.50 0.77
N CYS A 48 -7.87 1.91 1.20
CA CYS A 48 -9.10 1.64 0.47
C CYS A 48 -9.25 2.62 -0.68
N LYS A 49 -9.27 2.11 -1.91
CA LYS A 49 -9.46 2.93 -3.11
C LYS A 49 -10.91 2.97 -3.59
N ASP A 50 -11.64 1.88 -3.33
CA ASP A 50 -13.05 1.68 -3.69
C ASP A 50 -13.78 0.93 -2.56
N THR A 51 -15.10 0.72 -2.71
CA THR A 51 -15.94 0.03 -1.72
C THR A 51 -15.52 -1.41 -1.46
N THR A 52 -14.75 -2.02 -2.35
CA THR A 52 -14.27 -3.41 -2.25
C THR A 52 -12.77 -3.55 -2.49
N LEU A 53 -12.07 -2.48 -2.88
CA LEU A 53 -10.68 -2.56 -3.29
C LEU A 53 -9.75 -1.99 -2.23
N CYS A 54 -8.95 -2.87 -1.64
CA CYS A 54 -7.83 -2.53 -0.76
C CYS A 54 -6.52 -2.62 -1.54
N ILE A 55 -5.71 -1.55 -1.49
CA ILE A 55 -4.37 -1.52 -2.06
C ILE A 55 -3.37 -1.60 -0.92
N CYS A 56 -2.70 -2.74 -0.80
CA CYS A 56 -1.57 -2.91 0.09
C CYS A 56 -0.30 -2.38 -0.57
N THR A 57 0.48 -1.61 0.18
CA THR A 57 1.81 -1.14 -0.20
C THR A 57 2.81 -1.58 0.87
N TYR A 58 3.78 -2.40 0.50
CA TYR A 58 4.74 -3.03 1.42
C TYR A 58 6.15 -3.07 0.81
N TYR A 59 7.18 -3.27 1.65
CA TYR A 59 8.53 -3.49 1.15
C TYR A 59 8.70 -4.97 0.78
N CYS A 60 8.99 -5.24 -0.49
CA CYS A 60 9.29 -6.59 -0.97
C CYS A 60 10.78 -6.89 -1.07
N LYS A 61 11.62 -5.87 -0.86
CA LYS A 61 13.06 -5.98 -0.65
C LYS A 61 13.42 -5.07 0.50
N ASP A 62 14.34 -5.49 1.36
CA ASP A 62 14.89 -4.62 2.40
C ASP A 62 15.42 -3.34 1.76
N PRO A 63 14.96 -2.15 2.19
CA PRO A 63 15.55 -0.91 1.73
C PRO A 63 17.03 -0.88 2.15
N PRO A 64 17.94 -0.41 1.29
CA PRO A 64 19.32 -0.23 1.68
C PRO A 64 19.39 0.69 2.91
N VAL A 65 20.12 0.24 3.93
CA VAL A 65 20.39 0.96 5.18
C VAL A 65 21.30 2.16 4.97
#